data_AF-A0A947MNP5-F1
#
_entry.id   AF-A0A947MNP5-F1
#
_cell.length_a   1.000
_cell.length_b   1.000
_cell.length_c   1.000
_cell.angle_alpha   90.00
_cell.angle_beta   90.00
_cell.angle_gamma   90.00
#
_symmetry.space_group_name_H-M   'P 1'
#
loop_
_entity.id
_entity.type
_entity.pdbx_description
1 polymer ?
#
loop_
_entity_poly.entity_id
_entity_poly.type
_entity_poly.pdbx_seq_one_letter_code
_entity_poly.pdbx_strand_id
1 'polypeptide(L)'
;MRFGYVAVMSCAILACSGGSSSTEPAANDGSAGDAASDSQASVDGAEDTTAADTTTGDVVSTDPETADATTADGSAADSSSPDSSSPDSSSPDSEPEGEAIQCTVISMCPGEDFEPTPCELIIEVGKPCTFEPGTCLPSGTCGCLQDDDCGERRCDTSSKQCVDCIVDGDCKDPSAPSCSGGFCGCATDAHCTEPGHYCIAGSCTFSCKSDADCNEPADPFCYPNGSCRECMSSSDCKDAGFPICQPDGGCFLCQSDGECDAKQPGTKCSNGACGN
;
A
#
# COMPACT_ATOMS: atom_id res chain seq x y z
N MET A 1 22.93 25.79 68.27
CA MET A 1 23.71 25.72 67.03
C MET A 1 24.30 24.34 66.90
N ARG A 2 23.65 23.45 66.14
CA ARG A 2 24.17 22.13 65.76
C ARG A 2 24.19 22.10 64.24
N PHE A 3 25.38 21.96 63.65
CA PHE A 3 25.57 21.82 62.22
C PHE A 3 25.24 20.38 61.83
N GLY A 4 24.21 20.19 61.01
CA GLY A 4 23.88 18.92 60.39
C GLY A 4 24.63 18.78 59.06
N TYR A 5 25.36 17.68 58.91
CA TYR A 5 26.01 17.27 57.67
C TYR A 5 24.93 16.76 56.70
N VAL A 6 24.82 17.36 55.51
CA VAL A 6 24.02 16.83 54.39
C VAL A 6 24.91 15.88 53.61
N ALA A 7 24.66 14.57 53.73
CA ALA A 7 25.25 13.58 52.86
C ALA A 7 24.40 13.51 51.58
N VAL A 8 24.94 14.02 50.47
CA VAL A 8 24.39 13.81 49.13
C VAL A 8 24.72 12.37 48.75
N MET A 9 23.77 11.46 48.92
CA MET A 9 23.89 10.08 48.48
C MET A 9 23.31 10.01 47.07
N SER A 10 24.19 10.02 46.07
CA SER A 10 23.84 9.82 44.67
C SER A 10 23.09 8.51 44.50
N CYS A 11 21.83 8.58 44.05
CA CYS A 11 21.12 7.41 43.54
C CYS A 11 21.83 6.96 42.26
N ALA A 12 22.53 5.83 42.36
CA ALA A 12 23.03 5.13 41.20
C ALA A 12 21.84 4.60 40.40
N ILE A 13 21.67 5.13 39.18
CA ILE A 13 20.86 4.53 38.14
C ILE A 13 21.42 3.12 37.92
N LEU A 14 20.64 2.11 38.29
CA LEU A 14 20.98 0.71 38.10
C LEU A 14 20.84 0.40 36.61
N ALA A 15 21.93 0.55 35.87
CA ALA A 15 22.04 0.12 34.50
C ALA A 15 21.86 -1.40 34.42
N CYS A 16 20.75 -1.86 33.82
CA CYS A 16 20.60 -3.24 33.37
C CYS A 16 21.69 -3.56 32.34
N SER A 17 22.80 -4.12 32.82
CA SER A 17 23.88 -4.63 31.98
C SER A 17 23.58 -6.08 31.63
N GLY A 18 22.77 -6.26 30.58
CA GLY A 18 22.57 -7.55 29.91
C GLY A 18 23.65 -7.78 28.85
N GLY A 19 24.88 -8.02 29.28
CA GLY A 19 25.95 -8.51 28.41
C GLY A 19 25.84 -10.03 28.26
N SER A 20 25.59 -10.52 27.06
CA SER A 20 25.89 -11.90 26.69
C SER A 20 26.74 -11.88 25.42
N SER A 21 27.98 -12.29 25.62
CA SER A 21 29.08 -12.24 24.68
C SER A 21 28.90 -13.19 23.50
N SER A 22 29.38 -12.69 22.37
CA SER A 22 29.68 -13.35 21.12
C SER A 22 30.44 -14.66 21.28
N THR A 23 30.05 -15.67 20.52
CA THR A 23 30.97 -16.69 19.99
C THR A 23 30.67 -16.86 18.51
N GLU A 24 31.51 -16.23 17.68
CA GLU A 24 31.71 -16.61 16.29
C GLU A 24 32.22 -18.06 16.23
N PRO A 25 31.88 -18.78 15.16
CA PRO A 25 32.97 -19.45 14.48
C PRO A 25 32.97 -19.19 12.97
N ALA A 26 34.16 -18.81 12.53
CA ALA A 26 34.88 -19.36 11.39
C ALA A 26 34.19 -19.33 10.01
N ALA A 27 34.75 -18.44 9.19
CA ALA A 27 34.83 -18.55 7.74
C ALA A 27 34.99 -20.00 7.25
N ASN A 28 34.17 -20.37 6.27
CA ASN A 28 34.50 -21.46 5.37
C ASN A 28 34.50 -20.92 3.94
N ASP A 29 35.72 -20.70 3.46
CA ASP A 29 36.10 -20.41 2.09
C ASP A 29 36.03 -21.74 1.31
N GLY A 30 35.24 -21.78 0.23
CA GLY A 30 34.87 -23.05 -0.40
C GLY A 30 34.36 -22.92 -1.83
N SER A 31 35.26 -22.55 -2.73
CA SER A 31 35.45 -23.07 -4.09
C SER A 31 34.23 -23.33 -5.00
N ALA A 32 34.22 -22.56 -6.10
CA ALA A 32 34.18 -23.01 -7.51
C ALA A 32 33.45 -24.32 -7.85
N GLY A 33 32.41 -24.18 -8.67
CA GLY A 33 31.77 -25.27 -9.41
C GLY A 33 31.06 -24.74 -10.65
N ASP A 34 31.83 -24.48 -11.71
CA ASP A 34 31.35 -24.46 -13.08
C ASP A 34 30.66 -25.79 -13.43
N ALA A 35 29.42 -25.73 -13.90
CA ALA A 35 28.86 -26.76 -14.79
C ALA A 35 27.77 -26.14 -15.66
N ALA A 36 28.18 -25.77 -16.87
CA ALA A 36 27.29 -25.72 -18.01
C ALA A 36 26.59 -27.07 -18.20
N SER A 37 25.30 -27.05 -18.49
CA SER A 37 24.65 -28.11 -19.26
C SER A 37 23.48 -27.52 -20.03
N ASP A 38 23.83 -27.13 -21.26
CA ASP A 38 23.03 -27.32 -22.45
C ASP A 38 22.11 -28.54 -22.35
N SER A 39 20.82 -28.35 -22.60
CA SER A 39 19.95 -29.36 -23.20
C SER A 39 18.79 -28.65 -23.90
N GLN A 40 19.08 -28.15 -25.09
CA GLN A 40 18.08 -28.09 -26.14
C GLN A 40 17.60 -29.52 -26.43
N ALA A 41 16.30 -29.75 -26.27
CA ALA A 41 15.63 -30.87 -26.91
C ALA A 41 14.36 -30.33 -27.56
N SER A 42 14.51 -29.98 -28.83
CA SER A 42 13.43 -29.94 -29.81
C SER A 42 12.71 -31.28 -29.80
N VAL A 43 11.40 -31.24 -29.64
CA VAL A 43 10.51 -32.28 -30.16
C VAL A 43 9.40 -31.61 -30.95
N ASP A 44 9.64 -31.53 -32.25
CA ASP A 44 8.60 -31.61 -33.26
C ASP A 44 7.66 -32.77 -32.94
N GLY A 45 6.37 -32.46 -32.88
CA GLY A 45 5.29 -33.41 -32.66
C GLY A 45 4.03 -32.90 -33.33
N ALA A 46 4.06 -32.85 -34.66
CA ALA A 46 2.89 -32.71 -35.50
C ALA A 46 2.15 -34.05 -35.57
N GLU A 47 0.93 -34.11 -35.04
CA GLU A 47 -0.16 -35.00 -35.45
C GLU A 47 -1.44 -34.21 -35.18
N ASP A 48 -2.09 -33.62 -36.18
CA ASP A 48 -2.87 -34.20 -37.28
C ASP A 48 -4.18 -34.90 -36.82
N THR A 49 -5.27 -34.34 -37.34
CA THR A 49 -6.64 -34.88 -37.46
C THR A 49 -7.40 -35.29 -36.19
N THR A 50 -8.54 -34.64 -35.94
CA THR A 50 -9.83 -35.08 -36.51
C THR A 50 -10.97 -34.16 -36.09
N ALA A 51 -11.88 -33.96 -37.04
CA ALA A 51 -13.09 -33.19 -36.95
C ALA A 51 -14.21 -33.88 -36.14
N ALA A 52 -15.03 -33.07 -35.49
CA ALA A 52 -16.46 -33.25 -35.27
C ALA A 52 -16.98 -31.83 -34.96
N ASP A 53 -17.72 -31.13 -35.82
CA ASP A 53 -19.10 -31.39 -36.27
C ASP A 53 -20.10 -31.48 -35.11
N THR A 54 -21.28 -30.89 -35.31
CA THR A 54 -22.45 -30.65 -34.44
C THR A 54 -22.32 -29.49 -33.44
N THR A 55 -23.19 -28.48 -33.37
CA THR A 55 -24.55 -28.33 -33.93
C THR A 55 -25.00 -26.87 -33.86
N THR A 56 -25.61 -26.45 -34.96
CA THR A 56 -26.70 -25.48 -35.14
C THR A 56 -27.66 -25.35 -33.94
N GLY A 57 -27.93 -24.10 -33.54
CA GLY A 57 -29.08 -23.70 -32.72
C GLY A 57 -29.11 -22.17 -32.63
N ASP A 58 -29.69 -21.49 -33.62
CA ASP A 58 -31.07 -20.95 -33.59
C ASP A 58 -31.29 -19.81 -32.58
N VAL A 59 -31.08 -18.59 -33.11
CA VAL A 59 -31.90 -17.38 -32.98
C VAL A 59 -33.05 -17.43 -31.96
N VAL A 60 -32.94 -16.60 -30.91
CA VAL A 60 -34.07 -15.79 -30.41
C VAL A 60 -33.59 -14.37 -30.18
N SER A 61 -34.00 -13.50 -31.10
CA SER A 61 -34.02 -12.06 -30.94
C SER A 61 -35.23 -11.65 -30.10
N THR A 62 -35.02 -10.91 -29.02
CA THR A 62 -36.02 -10.01 -28.44
C THR A 62 -35.32 -8.84 -27.76
N ASP A 63 -35.12 -7.76 -28.52
CA ASP A 63 -35.25 -6.36 -28.07
C ASP A 63 -36.65 -5.93 -28.59
N PRO A 64 -37.41 -4.98 -28.00
CA PRO A 64 -36.90 -3.77 -27.33
C PRO A 64 -37.66 -3.33 -26.07
N GLU A 65 -37.11 -2.38 -25.31
CA GLU A 65 -37.81 -1.10 -25.09
C GLU A 65 -36.90 -0.05 -24.42
N THR A 66 -36.87 1.07 -25.12
CA THR A 66 -36.32 2.40 -24.84
C THR A 66 -37.08 3.18 -23.77
N ALA A 67 -36.41 4.26 -23.31
CA ALA A 67 -36.89 5.44 -22.57
C ALA A 67 -36.50 5.42 -21.07
N ASP A 68 -36.02 6.49 -20.45
CA ASP A 68 -36.03 7.90 -20.84
C ASP A 68 -34.90 8.64 -20.11
N ALA A 69 -34.50 9.76 -20.70
CA ALA A 69 -33.44 10.64 -20.25
C ALA A 69 -33.99 11.68 -19.27
N THR A 70 -33.22 12.02 -18.23
CA THR A 70 -33.29 13.37 -17.65
C THR A 70 -31.92 13.87 -17.26
N THR A 71 -31.44 14.80 -18.07
CA THR A 71 -30.38 15.78 -17.86
C THR A 71 -30.79 16.84 -16.82
N ALA A 72 -29.86 17.20 -15.93
CA ALA A 72 -29.73 18.51 -15.27
C ALA A 72 -28.26 18.61 -14.83
N ASP A 73 -27.36 19.35 -15.50
CA ASP A 73 -27.22 20.81 -15.58
C ASP A 73 -27.08 21.48 -14.20
N GLY A 74 -25.89 22.03 -13.92
CA GLY A 74 -25.58 22.70 -12.66
C GLY A 74 -24.08 22.99 -12.44
N SER A 75 -23.59 24.01 -13.16
CA SER A 75 -22.33 24.77 -13.02
C SER A 75 -21.75 24.86 -11.60
N ALA A 76 -20.46 24.57 -11.37
CA ALA A 76 -19.26 25.39 -11.59
C ALA A 76 -19.01 26.52 -10.56
N ALA A 77 -17.77 26.49 -10.05
CA ALA A 77 -16.96 27.55 -9.43
C ALA A 77 -17.33 28.02 -8.00
N ASP A 78 -16.46 27.70 -7.04
CA ASP A 78 -15.74 28.75 -6.30
C ASP A 78 -14.45 28.18 -5.68
N SER A 79 -13.32 28.51 -6.30
CA SER A 79 -11.98 28.24 -5.80
C SER A 79 -11.50 29.45 -5.01
N SER A 80 -11.53 29.35 -3.69
CA SER A 80 -10.88 30.30 -2.79
C SER A 80 -9.62 29.66 -2.21
N SER A 81 -8.47 30.09 -2.74
CA SER A 81 -7.15 29.88 -2.15
C SER A 81 -7.07 30.53 -0.76
N PRO A 82 -6.38 29.90 0.20
CA PRO A 82 -5.72 30.64 1.26
C PRO A 82 -4.20 30.66 1.08
N ASP A 83 -3.67 31.84 1.35
CA ASP A 83 -2.29 32.28 1.26
C ASP A 83 -1.24 31.38 1.92
N SER A 84 -0.15 31.25 1.19
CA SER A 84 1.17 30.83 1.63
C SER A 84 1.65 31.67 2.81
N SER A 85 1.75 31.05 3.98
CA SER A 85 2.57 31.56 5.08
C SER A 85 3.56 30.47 5.48
N SER A 86 4.81 30.66 5.05
CA SER A 86 5.96 29.89 5.51
C SER A 86 6.17 30.07 7.01
N PRO A 87 6.36 29.00 7.78
CA PRO A 87 7.10 29.06 9.04
C PRO A 87 8.54 28.59 8.83
N ASP A 88 9.45 29.38 9.36
CA ASP A 88 10.88 29.15 9.48
C ASP A 88 11.24 27.72 9.93
N SER A 89 12.10 27.07 9.14
CA SER A 89 12.83 25.87 9.51
C SER A 89 13.79 26.17 10.67
N SER A 90 13.31 26.00 11.89
CA SER A 90 14.16 25.84 13.06
C SER A 90 14.16 24.36 13.42
N SER A 91 15.30 23.69 13.17
CA SER A 91 15.62 22.41 13.80
C SER A 91 15.69 22.57 15.32
N PRO A 92 15.10 21.63 16.05
CA PRO A 92 15.84 20.94 17.11
C PRO A 92 15.69 19.42 16.92
N ASP A 93 16.80 18.71 16.82
CA ASP A 93 17.39 17.96 17.94
C ASP A 93 16.68 16.64 18.22
N SER A 94 17.41 15.57 17.90
CA SER A 94 17.49 14.33 18.64
C SER A 94 16.19 13.52 18.74
N GLU A 95 16.08 12.53 17.85
CA GLU A 95 15.24 11.35 18.05
C GLU A 95 15.54 10.73 19.43
N PRO A 96 14.56 10.61 20.34
CA PRO A 96 14.72 9.77 21.51
C PRO A 96 14.65 8.32 21.05
N GLU A 97 15.79 7.64 21.12
CA GLU A 97 15.85 6.20 20.91
C GLU A 97 14.86 5.51 21.87
N GLY A 98 14.02 4.64 21.32
CA GLY A 98 12.78 4.15 21.94
C GLY A 98 12.84 3.83 23.43
N GLU A 99 12.28 4.73 24.24
CA GLU A 99 11.79 4.39 25.57
C GLU A 99 10.52 3.55 25.41
N ALA A 100 10.51 2.36 26.04
CA ALA A 100 9.35 1.49 26.06
C ALA A 100 8.09 2.27 26.50
N ILE A 101 7.00 2.09 25.77
CA ILE A 101 5.69 2.73 25.99
C ILE A 101 5.17 2.26 27.36
N GLN A 102 5.52 2.97 28.42
CA GLN A 102 5.08 2.63 29.76
C GLN A 102 3.68 3.20 29.97
N CYS A 103 2.72 2.32 30.29
CA CYS A 103 1.59 2.66 31.13
C CYS A 103 2.11 3.58 32.24
N THR A 104 1.59 4.80 32.36
CA THR A 104 2.18 5.83 33.23
C THR A 104 2.43 5.24 34.61
N VAL A 105 3.70 4.93 34.88
CA VAL A 105 4.11 4.39 36.17
C VAL A 105 4.13 5.60 37.08
N ILE A 106 3.05 5.81 37.81
CA ILE A 106 3.04 6.77 38.91
C ILE A 106 3.88 6.15 40.04
N SER A 107 5.20 6.26 39.94
CA SER A 107 6.09 5.97 41.06
C SER A 107 6.05 7.15 42.02
N MET A 108 5.02 7.20 42.85
CA MET A 108 4.95 8.16 43.95
C MET A 108 5.63 7.57 45.18
N CYS A 109 6.76 8.16 45.59
CA CYS A 109 7.27 8.06 46.96
C CYS A 109 8.03 9.33 47.38
N PRO A 110 7.37 10.40 47.83
CA PRO A 110 7.95 11.32 48.79
C PRO A 110 7.60 10.83 50.21
N GLY A 111 8.39 9.89 50.74
CA GLY A 111 8.38 9.57 52.17
C GLY A 111 9.37 10.48 52.89
N GLU A 112 8.88 11.49 53.61
CA GLU A 112 9.73 12.40 54.39
C GLU A 112 10.28 11.77 55.69
N ASP A 113 10.08 10.47 55.93
CA ASP A 113 10.57 9.79 57.14
C ASP A 113 11.04 8.35 56.86
N PHE A 114 12.36 8.22 56.62
CA PHE A 114 13.30 7.18 57.05
C PHE A 114 12.91 5.68 57.19
N GLU A 115 11.85 5.16 56.57
CA GLU A 115 11.65 3.71 56.38
C GLU A 115 11.45 3.38 54.89
N PRO A 116 12.19 2.41 54.32
CA PRO A 116 12.05 2.02 52.92
C PRO A 116 10.73 1.27 52.73
N THR A 117 9.66 2.01 52.44
CA THR A 117 8.38 1.45 51.99
C THR A 117 8.58 0.91 50.56
N PRO A 118 8.21 -0.33 50.24
CA PRO A 118 8.30 -0.83 48.87
C PRO A 118 7.41 0.02 47.97
N CYS A 119 7.97 0.54 46.87
CA CYS A 119 7.20 1.19 45.83
C CYS A 119 6.25 0.15 45.22
N GLU A 120 4.97 0.23 45.56
CA GLU A 120 3.96 -0.60 44.91
C GLU A 120 3.73 -0.04 43.51
N LEU A 121 3.98 -0.85 42.49
CA LEU A 121 3.74 -0.47 41.10
C LEU A 121 2.22 -0.44 40.86
N ILE A 122 1.63 0.75 40.86
CA ILE A 122 0.21 0.91 40.54
C ILE A 122 0.07 0.97 39.02
N ILE A 123 -0.24 -0.17 38.40
CA ILE A 123 -0.67 -0.22 37.00
C ILE A 123 -2.17 0.06 36.98
N GLU A 124 -2.58 1.20 36.43
CA GLU A 124 -4.00 1.50 36.21
C GLU A 124 -4.51 0.71 35.00
N VAL A 125 -4.86 -0.57 35.24
CA VAL A 125 -5.41 -1.47 34.22
C VAL A 125 -6.66 -0.87 33.59
N GLY A 126 -6.73 -0.90 32.25
CA GLY A 126 -7.88 -0.40 31.49
C GLY A 126 -7.84 1.09 31.13
N LYS A 127 -6.78 1.83 31.48
CA LYS A 127 -6.57 3.19 30.94
C LYS A 127 -6.01 3.16 29.52
N PRO A 128 -6.38 4.13 28.65
CA PRO A 128 -5.87 4.21 27.29
C PRO A 128 -4.36 4.51 27.30
N CYS A 129 -3.64 3.91 26.37
CA CYS A 129 -2.22 4.16 26.16
C CYS A 129 -1.97 5.52 25.50
N THR A 130 -0.83 6.14 25.82
CA THR A 130 -0.55 7.54 25.45
C THR A 130 -0.11 7.73 23.99
N PHE A 131 0.41 6.67 23.34
CA PHE A 131 1.03 6.75 22.01
C PHE A 131 0.46 5.78 20.97
N GLU A 132 -0.29 4.76 21.38
CA GLU A 132 -0.90 3.79 20.46
C GLU A 132 -2.33 3.44 20.91
N PRO A 133 -3.23 3.04 19.97
CA PRO A 133 -4.53 2.48 20.32
C PRO A 133 -4.33 1.23 21.18
N GLY A 134 -4.96 1.20 22.35
CA GLY A 134 -4.88 0.09 23.29
C GLY A 134 -5.14 0.53 24.72
N THR A 135 -5.25 -0.45 25.61
CA THR A 135 -5.39 -0.26 27.06
C THR A 135 -4.26 -0.93 27.83
N CYS A 136 -3.98 -0.39 29.01
CA CYS A 136 -2.99 -0.95 29.92
C CYS A 136 -3.41 -2.33 30.43
N LEU A 137 -2.62 -3.34 30.08
CA LEU A 137 -2.80 -4.72 30.52
C LEU A 137 -2.26 -4.94 31.93
N PRO A 138 -2.68 -6.02 32.64
CA PRO A 138 -2.13 -6.38 33.95
C PRO A 138 -0.62 -6.65 33.95
N SER A 139 -0.04 -6.94 32.79
CA SER A 139 1.41 -7.09 32.57
C SER A 139 2.18 -5.77 32.60
N GLY A 140 1.50 -4.62 32.65
CA GLY A 140 2.13 -3.29 32.55
C GLY A 140 2.50 -2.90 31.12
N THR A 141 2.12 -3.69 30.12
CA THR A 141 2.30 -3.41 28.69
C THR A 141 1.02 -2.85 28.09
N CYS A 142 1.17 -2.01 27.07
CA CYS A 142 0.05 -1.61 26.22
C CYS A 142 -0.36 -2.75 25.29
N GLY A 143 -1.65 -2.97 25.15
CA GLY A 143 -2.22 -3.95 24.23
C GLY A 143 -3.74 -3.88 24.26
N CYS A 144 -4.42 -5.00 24.02
CA CYS A 144 -5.88 -5.03 24.02
C CYS A 144 -6.44 -6.29 24.71
N LEU A 145 -7.65 -6.16 25.26
CA LEU A 145 -8.45 -7.26 25.82
C LEU A 145 -9.72 -7.50 25.01
N GLN A 146 -10.23 -6.45 24.36
CA GLN A 146 -11.42 -6.45 23.51
C GLN A 146 -11.31 -5.39 22.40
N ASP A 147 -12.19 -5.46 21.40
CA ASP A 147 -12.15 -4.55 20.24
C ASP A 147 -12.32 -3.07 20.61
N ASP A 148 -13.10 -2.76 21.66
CA ASP A 148 -13.28 -1.37 22.12
C ASP A 148 -11.97 -0.71 22.59
N ASP A 149 -10.95 -1.50 22.94
CA ASP A 149 -9.61 -0.98 23.29
C ASP A 149 -8.86 -0.45 22.06
N CYS A 150 -9.24 -0.89 20.86
CA CYS A 150 -8.52 -0.68 19.60
C CYS A 150 -9.13 0.39 18.69
N GLY A 151 -10.25 1.00 19.07
CA GLY A 151 -10.95 2.00 18.24
C GLY A 151 -11.57 1.35 17.00
N GLU A 152 -11.11 1.73 15.80
CA GLU A 152 -11.62 1.17 14.53
C GLU A 152 -10.99 -0.19 14.17
N ARG A 153 -9.93 -0.57 14.87
CA ARG A 153 -9.20 -1.83 14.69
C ARG A 153 -9.78 -2.96 15.58
N ARG A 154 -9.30 -4.18 15.37
CA ARG A 154 -9.70 -5.37 16.12
C ARG A 154 -8.63 -5.81 17.11
N CYS A 155 -9.07 -6.41 18.22
CA CYS A 155 -8.15 -6.97 19.19
C CYS A 155 -7.85 -8.44 18.93
N ASP A 156 -6.64 -8.76 18.47
CA ASP A 156 -6.16 -10.14 18.51
C ASP A 156 -5.86 -10.50 19.97
N THR A 157 -6.83 -11.13 20.61
CA THR A 157 -6.73 -11.54 22.02
C THR A 157 -5.62 -12.56 22.30
N SER A 158 -5.05 -13.22 21.27
CA SER A 158 -3.95 -14.16 21.43
C SER A 158 -2.61 -13.42 21.54
N SER A 159 -2.36 -12.48 20.63
CA SER A 159 -1.14 -11.65 20.63
C SER A 159 -1.25 -10.40 21.52
N LYS A 160 -2.46 -10.05 21.97
CA LYS A 160 -2.81 -8.81 22.68
C LYS A 160 -2.50 -7.54 21.87
N GLN A 161 -2.50 -7.65 20.54
CA GLN A 161 -2.24 -6.54 19.62
C GLN A 161 -3.53 -6.09 18.93
N CYS A 162 -3.63 -4.78 18.72
CA CYS A 162 -4.65 -4.23 17.84
C CYS A 162 -4.20 -4.40 16.38
N VAL A 163 -4.98 -5.14 15.61
CA VAL A 163 -4.78 -5.49 14.20
C VAL A 163 -5.90 -4.92 13.35
N ASP A 164 -5.70 -4.74 12.06
CA ASP A 164 -6.76 -4.20 11.18
C ASP A 164 -7.92 -5.19 11.03
N CYS A 165 -7.61 -6.48 11.10
CA CYS A 165 -8.59 -7.56 10.94
C CYS A 165 -8.19 -8.83 11.70
N ILE A 166 -9.19 -9.64 12.03
CA ILE A 166 -9.02 -11.03 12.48
C ILE A 166 -9.63 -11.99 11.47
N VAL A 167 -10.69 -11.53 10.78
CA VAL A 167 -11.36 -12.25 9.69
C VAL A 167 -11.62 -11.31 8.52
N ASP A 168 -11.84 -11.85 7.31
CA ASP A 168 -12.08 -11.04 6.10
C ASP A 168 -13.22 -10.00 6.29
N GLY A 169 -14.26 -10.36 7.04
CA GLY A 169 -15.40 -9.47 7.31
C GLY A 169 -15.08 -8.22 8.15
N ASP A 170 -13.88 -8.12 8.73
CA ASP A 170 -13.41 -6.90 9.40
C ASP A 170 -12.94 -5.85 8.39
N CYS A 171 -12.56 -6.27 7.19
CA CYS A 171 -12.06 -5.41 6.14
C CYS A 171 -13.22 -4.72 5.40
N LYS A 172 -13.42 -3.44 5.70
CA LYS A 172 -14.49 -2.62 5.12
C LYS A 172 -14.11 -1.95 3.80
N ASP A 173 -12.82 -1.84 3.51
CA ASP A 173 -12.33 -1.27 2.26
C ASP A 173 -12.46 -2.31 1.14
N PRO A 174 -13.26 -2.05 0.08
CA PRO A 174 -13.37 -2.96 -1.06
C PRO A 174 -12.04 -3.18 -1.78
N SER A 175 -11.08 -2.25 -1.65
CA SER A 175 -9.74 -2.35 -2.22
C SER A 175 -8.82 -3.28 -1.42
N ALA A 176 -9.24 -3.71 -0.24
CA ALA A 176 -8.48 -4.57 0.67
C ALA A 176 -9.39 -5.58 1.41
N PRO A 177 -10.12 -6.46 0.69
CA PRO A 177 -11.28 -7.17 1.24
C PRO A 177 -10.96 -8.43 2.05
N SER A 178 -9.70 -8.84 2.17
CA SER A 178 -9.29 -10.07 2.85
C SER A 178 -8.29 -9.81 3.96
N CYS A 179 -8.41 -10.59 5.03
CA CYS A 179 -7.56 -10.52 6.19
C CYS A 179 -6.41 -11.53 6.11
N SER A 180 -5.18 -11.06 6.17
CA SER A 180 -3.99 -11.92 6.24
C SER A 180 -2.96 -11.34 7.19
N GLY A 181 -2.59 -12.13 8.21
CA GLY A 181 -1.57 -11.73 9.18
C GLY A 181 -1.93 -10.49 10.02
N GLY A 182 -3.23 -10.21 10.19
CA GLY A 182 -3.70 -9.03 10.93
C GLY A 182 -3.84 -7.76 10.08
N PHE A 183 -3.61 -7.84 8.78
CA PHE A 183 -3.73 -6.72 7.85
C PHE A 183 -4.78 -7.00 6.78
N CYS A 184 -5.58 -5.99 6.46
CA CYS A 184 -6.51 -6.02 5.34
C CYS A 184 -5.77 -5.84 4.01
N GLY A 185 -6.12 -6.65 3.02
CA GLY A 185 -5.51 -6.64 1.70
C GLY A 185 -6.09 -7.71 0.78
N CYS A 186 -5.29 -8.19 -0.15
CA CYS A 186 -5.61 -9.33 -1.00
C CYS A 186 -4.40 -10.26 -1.11
N ALA A 187 -4.64 -11.56 -1.30
CA ALA A 187 -3.60 -12.55 -1.57
C ALA A 187 -3.66 -13.08 -3.00
N THR A 188 -4.85 -13.04 -3.60
CA THR A 188 -5.12 -13.50 -4.96
C THR A 188 -6.18 -12.61 -5.61
N ASP A 189 -6.26 -12.62 -6.94
CA ASP A 189 -7.27 -11.83 -7.66
C ASP A 189 -8.71 -12.23 -7.31
N ALA A 190 -8.93 -13.46 -6.82
CA ALA A 190 -10.24 -13.92 -6.40
C ALA A 190 -10.81 -13.12 -5.21
N HIS A 191 -9.97 -12.40 -4.48
CA HIS A 191 -10.41 -11.50 -3.42
C HIS A 191 -10.95 -10.19 -3.99
N CYS A 192 -10.51 -9.78 -5.18
CA CYS A 192 -10.93 -8.55 -5.83
C CYS A 192 -12.22 -8.80 -6.62
N THR A 193 -13.36 -8.59 -5.97
CA THR A 193 -14.68 -8.88 -6.57
C THR A 193 -15.13 -7.84 -7.59
N GLU A 194 -14.49 -6.68 -7.61
CA GLU A 194 -14.79 -5.62 -8.57
C GLU A 194 -14.22 -5.97 -9.95
N PRO A 195 -15.03 -5.96 -11.02
CA PRO A 195 -14.55 -6.26 -12.37
C PRO A 195 -13.37 -5.36 -12.78
N GLY A 196 -12.30 -5.96 -13.31
CA GLY A 196 -11.08 -5.22 -13.70
C GLY A 196 -10.13 -4.90 -12.54
N HIS A 197 -10.43 -5.32 -11.31
CA HIS A 197 -9.50 -5.20 -10.18
C HIS A 197 -8.72 -6.49 -9.99
N TYR A 198 -7.41 -6.35 -9.81
CA TYR A 198 -6.49 -7.46 -9.59
C TYR A 198 -5.69 -7.23 -8.32
N CYS A 199 -5.22 -8.32 -7.73
CA CYS A 199 -4.44 -8.24 -6.52
C CYS A 199 -2.98 -7.92 -6.86
N ILE A 200 -2.56 -6.68 -6.62
CA ILE A 200 -1.22 -6.19 -6.91
C ILE A 200 -0.61 -5.65 -5.63
N ALA A 201 0.53 -6.23 -5.22
CA ALA A 201 1.23 -5.86 -3.99
C ALA A 201 0.35 -5.85 -2.72
N GLY A 202 -0.66 -6.71 -2.66
CA GLY A 202 -1.56 -6.83 -1.51
C GLY A 202 -2.77 -5.90 -1.53
N SER A 203 -2.98 -5.12 -2.59
CA SER A 203 -4.15 -4.26 -2.77
C SER A 203 -4.88 -4.57 -4.09
N CYS A 204 -6.21 -4.49 -4.07
CA CYS A 204 -7.05 -4.63 -5.27
C CYS A 204 -7.04 -3.32 -6.05
N THR A 205 -6.24 -3.29 -7.12
CA THR A 205 -6.10 -2.12 -7.99
C THR A 205 -6.73 -2.38 -9.35
N PHE A 206 -7.37 -1.36 -9.92
CA PHE A 206 -7.77 -1.42 -11.33
C PHE A 206 -6.54 -1.61 -12.20
N SER A 207 -6.53 -2.67 -13.00
CA SER A 207 -5.42 -3.01 -13.86
C SER A 207 -5.92 -3.89 -15.01
N CYS A 208 -5.04 -4.39 -15.85
CA CYS A 208 -5.36 -5.34 -16.90
C CYS A 208 -4.29 -6.44 -16.94
N LYS A 209 -4.68 -7.63 -17.38
CA LYS A 209 -3.74 -8.74 -17.68
C LYS A 209 -3.70 -9.06 -19.17
N SER A 210 -4.73 -8.64 -19.88
CA SER A 210 -4.94 -8.84 -21.30
C SER A 210 -5.81 -7.72 -21.87
N ASP A 211 -5.78 -7.54 -23.18
CA ASP A 211 -6.63 -6.58 -23.88
C ASP A 211 -8.14 -6.81 -23.63
N ALA A 212 -8.53 -8.04 -23.29
CA ALA A 212 -9.93 -8.37 -22.95
C ALA A 212 -10.40 -7.71 -21.63
N ASP A 213 -9.47 -7.30 -20.76
CA ASP A 213 -9.79 -6.61 -19.51
C ASP A 213 -10.03 -5.10 -19.77
N CYS A 214 -9.55 -4.60 -20.90
CA CYS A 214 -9.66 -3.21 -21.32
C CYS A 214 -10.95 -2.97 -22.12
N ASN A 215 -12.04 -2.74 -21.38
CA ASN A 215 -13.39 -2.62 -21.95
C ASN A 215 -13.73 -1.22 -22.47
N GLU A 216 -12.87 -0.24 -22.22
CA GLU A 216 -13.07 1.12 -22.69
C GLU A 216 -12.64 1.23 -24.18
N PRO A 217 -13.54 1.61 -25.11
CA PRO A 217 -13.20 1.65 -26.53
C PRO A 217 -12.05 2.61 -26.88
N ALA A 218 -11.79 3.60 -26.02
CA ALA A 218 -10.69 4.53 -26.19
C ALA A 218 -9.34 3.94 -25.76
N ASP A 219 -9.33 2.91 -24.91
CA ASP A 219 -8.11 2.33 -24.33
C ASP A 219 -8.12 0.79 -24.42
N PRO A 220 -8.13 0.18 -25.62
CA PRO A 220 -8.38 -1.27 -25.76
C PRO A 220 -7.17 -2.16 -25.50
N PHE A 221 -5.96 -1.60 -25.29
CA PHE A 221 -4.74 -2.40 -25.18
C PHE A 221 -4.19 -2.45 -23.75
N CYS A 222 -3.85 -3.64 -23.29
CA CYS A 222 -3.26 -3.84 -21.99
C CYS A 222 -1.73 -3.76 -22.04
N TYR A 223 -1.14 -2.77 -21.37
CA TYR A 223 0.31 -2.65 -21.26
C TYR A 223 0.89 -3.58 -20.19
N PRO A 224 2.20 -3.92 -20.25
CA PRO A 224 2.86 -4.77 -19.25
C PRO A 224 2.86 -4.22 -17.82
N ASN A 225 2.67 -2.91 -17.64
CA ASN A 225 2.48 -2.27 -16.34
C ASN A 225 1.03 -2.39 -15.82
N GLY A 226 0.16 -3.07 -16.57
CA GLY A 226 -1.23 -3.29 -16.23
C GLY A 226 -2.13 -2.07 -16.44
N SER A 227 -1.72 -1.08 -17.24
CA SER A 227 -2.61 0.02 -17.64
C SER A 227 -3.22 -0.23 -19.01
N CYS A 228 -4.52 0.03 -19.16
CA CYS A 228 -5.18 0.09 -20.46
C CYS A 228 -4.77 1.38 -21.19
N ARG A 229 -4.50 1.29 -22.50
CA ARG A 229 -4.01 2.38 -23.35
C ARG A 229 -4.63 2.33 -24.74
N GLU A 230 -4.64 3.47 -25.42
CA GLU A 230 -5.21 3.66 -26.75
C GLU A 230 -4.48 2.88 -27.85
N CYS A 231 -3.16 2.72 -27.75
CA CYS A 231 -2.36 2.09 -28.79
C CYS A 231 -1.15 1.33 -28.22
N MET A 232 -0.70 0.25 -28.89
CA MET A 232 0.64 -0.34 -28.68
C MET A 232 1.62 0.03 -29.79
N SER A 233 1.08 0.46 -30.92
CA SER A 233 1.79 0.81 -32.15
C SER A 233 1.02 1.86 -32.94
N SER A 234 1.70 2.59 -33.82
CA SER A 234 1.06 3.62 -34.65
C SER A 234 -0.03 3.09 -35.59
N SER A 235 -0.08 1.78 -35.86
CA SER A 235 -1.19 1.15 -36.62
C SER A 235 -2.48 0.99 -35.82
N ASP A 236 -2.40 1.11 -34.49
CA ASP A 236 -3.56 1.00 -33.63
C ASP A 236 -4.37 2.30 -33.61
N CYS A 237 -3.70 3.44 -33.80
CA CYS A 237 -4.32 4.75 -33.92
C CYS A 237 -5.28 4.82 -35.12
N LYS A 238 -6.60 4.82 -34.83
CA LYS A 238 -7.65 4.82 -35.85
C LYS A 238 -7.97 6.21 -36.39
N ASP A 239 -7.71 7.25 -35.60
CA ASP A 239 -7.88 8.62 -36.06
C ASP A 239 -6.70 9.04 -36.95
N ALA A 240 -7.01 9.38 -38.21
CA ALA A 240 -6.02 9.92 -39.15
C ALA A 240 -5.40 11.26 -38.70
N GLY A 241 -6.06 11.95 -37.76
CA GLY A 241 -5.56 13.13 -37.06
C GLY A 241 -4.49 12.81 -36.01
N PHE A 242 -4.42 11.59 -35.49
CA PHE A 242 -3.47 11.20 -34.44
C PHE A 242 -2.76 9.88 -34.80
N PRO A 243 -1.99 9.82 -35.90
CA PRO A 243 -1.50 8.56 -36.45
C PRO A 243 -0.31 7.96 -35.69
N ILE A 244 0.23 8.61 -34.66
CA ILE A 244 1.47 8.21 -34.00
C ILE A 244 1.17 7.72 -32.60
N CYS A 245 1.53 6.46 -32.30
CA CYS A 245 1.48 5.95 -30.95
C CYS A 245 2.72 6.36 -30.16
N GLN A 246 2.55 7.01 -29.01
CA GLN A 246 3.64 7.36 -28.12
C GLN A 246 3.91 6.29 -27.05
N PRO A 247 5.08 6.31 -26.38
CA PRO A 247 5.43 5.31 -25.37
C PRO A 247 4.49 5.25 -24.16
N ASP A 248 3.78 6.33 -23.86
CA ASP A 248 2.73 6.38 -22.84
C ASP A 248 1.42 5.74 -23.31
N GLY A 249 1.33 5.30 -24.58
CA GLY A 249 0.20 4.57 -25.14
C GLY A 249 -0.95 5.43 -25.64
N GLY A 250 -0.76 6.74 -25.74
CA GLY A 250 -1.70 7.65 -26.41
C GLY A 250 -1.39 7.84 -27.90
N CYS A 251 -2.42 8.12 -28.69
CA CYS A 251 -2.28 8.52 -30.09
C CYS A 251 -2.13 10.04 -30.23
N PHE A 252 -1.10 10.46 -30.97
CA PHE A 252 -0.72 11.85 -31.14
C PHE A 252 -0.53 12.23 -32.61
N LEU A 253 -0.58 13.53 -32.89
CA LEU A 253 -0.38 14.09 -34.23
C LEU A 253 1.11 14.16 -34.60
N CYS A 254 2.00 14.27 -33.61
CA CYS A 254 3.44 14.40 -33.78
C CYS A 254 4.21 13.81 -32.60
N GLN A 255 5.47 13.45 -32.84
CA GLN A 255 6.50 13.14 -31.85
C GLN A 255 7.68 14.14 -31.95
N SER A 256 7.81 14.82 -33.09
CA SER A 256 8.87 15.77 -33.40
C SER A 256 8.36 16.89 -34.32
N ASP A 257 9.08 18.02 -34.36
CA ASP A 257 8.73 19.18 -35.20
C ASP A 257 8.66 18.82 -36.69
N GLY A 258 9.46 17.84 -37.15
CA GLY A 258 9.48 17.43 -38.56
C GLY A 258 8.16 16.82 -39.06
N GLU A 259 7.37 16.23 -38.16
CA GLU A 259 6.06 15.66 -38.48
C GLU A 259 4.98 16.74 -38.62
N CYS A 260 5.16 17.84 -37.90
CA CYS A 260 4.31 19.02 -37.98
C CYS A 260 4.55 19.82 -39.25
N ASP A 261 5.80 20.04 -39.64
CA ASP A 261 6.16 20.78 -40.86
C ASP A 261 5.60 20.15 -42.14
N ALA A 262 5.44 18.81 -42.16
CA ALA A 262 4.84 18.09 -43.28
C ALA A 262 3.33 18.36 -43.46
N LYS A 263 2.63 18.74 -42.38
CA LYS A 263 1.20 19.08 -42.39
C LYS A 263 0.96 20.58 -42.43
N GLN A 264 1.75 21.36 -41.70
CA GLN A 264 1.68 22.82 -41.66
C GLN A 264 3.09 23.41 -41.43
N PRO A 265 3.67 24.09 -42.43
CA PRO A 265 5.02 24.66 -42.32
C PRO A 265 5.15 25.66 -41.18
N GLY A 266 6.18 25.52 -40.35
CA GLY A 266 6.49 26.40 -39.23
C GLY A 266 5.81 26.03 -37.91
N THR A 267 5.13 24.88 -37.84
CA THR A 267 4.53 24.39 -36.60
C THR A 267 5.47 23.43 -35.87
N LYS A 268 5.53 23.57 -34.54
CA LYS A 268 6.31 22.73 -33.64
C LYS A 268 5.43 21.70 -32.97
N CYS A 269 6.03 20.58 -32.61
CA CYS A 269 5.37 19.56 -31.82
C CYS A 269 5.41 19.94 -30.33
N SER A 270 4.25 20.03 -29.70
CA SER A 270 4.12 20.26 -28.26
C SER A 270 3.00 19.40 -27.69
N ASN A 271 3.34 18.55 -26.72
CA ASN A 271 2.43 17.53 -26.14
C ASN A 271 1.69 16.71 -27.21
N GLY A 272 2.41 16.34 -28.28
CA GLY A 272 1.90 15.56 -29.39
C GLY A 272 0.84 16.26 -30.26
N ALA A 273 0.70 17.58 -30.13
CA ALA A 273 -0.06 18.43 -31.05
C ALA A 273 0.88 19.40 -31.79
N CYS A 274 0.51 19.78 -33.01
CA CYS A 274 1.25 20.77 -33.79
C CYS A 274 0.71 22.19 -33.49
N GLY A 275 1.58 23.07 -33.01
CA GLY A 275 1.26 24.46 -32.66
C GLY A 275 2.31 25.45 -33.19
N ASN A 276 2.00 26.76 -33.20
CA ASN A 276 2.98 27.80 -33.53
C ASN A 276 3.77 28.25 -32.30
#